data_AF-A0A497KQX1-F1
#
_entry.id   AF-A0A497KQX1-F1
#
_cell.length_a   1.000
_cell.length_b   1.000
_cell.length_c   1.000
_cell.angle_alpha   90.00
_cell.angle_beta   90.00
_cell.angle_gamma   90.00
#
_symmetry.space_group_name_H-M   'P 1'
#
loop_
_entity.id
_entity.type
_entity.pdbx_description
1 polymer ?
#
loop_
_entity_poly.entity_id
_entity_poly.type
_entity_poly.pdbx_seq_one_letter_code
_entity_poly.pdbx_strand_id
1 'polypeptide(L)' 'MPKHPDFEKIYQNFLKRYGVEEGKKLYYAWLKKHSLDDTQSFESQKHKLIESFEWVSQLEWFNL' A
#
# COMPACT_ATOMS: atom_id res chain seq x y z
N MET A 1 13.62 -2.10 9.72
CA MET A 1 12.60 -1.79 10.75
C MET A 1 11.39 -2.70 10.52
N PRO A 2 10.66 -3.11 11.57
CA PRO A 2 9.42 -3.87 11.39
C PRO A 2 8.35 -3.00 10.70
N LYS A 3 7.46 -3.64 9.93
CA LYS A 3 6.31 -2.96 9.32
C LYS A 3 5.28 -2.61 10.39
N HIS A 4 4.59 -1.48 10.23
CA HIS A 4 3.42 -1.17 11.04
C HIS A 4 2.30 -2.21 10.74
N PRO A 5 1.46 -2.59 11.72
CA PRO A 5 0.43 -3.61 11.53
C PRO A 5 -0.53 -3.35 10.35
N ASP A 6 -0.84 -2.09 10.06
CA ASP A 6 -1.68 -1.73 8.90
C ASP A 6 -1.00 -2.09 7.58
N PHE A 7 0.30 -1.78 7.47
CA PHE A 7 1.09 -2.09 6.30
C PHE A 7 1.38 -3.58 6.17
N GLU A 8 1.42 -4.33 7.27
CA GLU A 8 1.50 -5.79 7.22
C GLU A 8 0.23 -6.39 6.59
N LYS A 9 -0.97 -5.92 6.97
CA LYS A 9 -2.23 -6.36 6.34
C LYS A 9 -2.26 -6.06 4.84
N ILE A 10 -1.85 -4.84 4.46
CA ILE A 10 -1.75 -4.44 3.05
C ILE A 10 -0.76 -5.34 2.32
N TYR A 11 0.43 -5.55 2.89
CA TYR A 11 1.46 -6.42 2.32
C TYR A 11 0.94 -7.85 2.09
N GLN A 12 0.29 -8.46 3.07
CA GLN A 12 -0.31 -9.79 2.92
C GLN A 12 -1.38 -9.83 1.82
N ASN A 13 -2.17 -8.77 1.64
CA ASN A 13 -3.13 -8.69 0.53
C ASN A 13 -2.44 -8.67 -0.84
N PHE A 14 -1.32 -7.95 -0.98
CA PHE A 14 -0.51 -7.99 -2.20
C PHE A 14 0.02 -9.41 -2.46
N LEU A 15 0.54 -10.10 -1.44
CA LEU A 15 1.02 -11.48 -1.59
C LEU A 15 -0.11 -12.43 -1.98
N LYS A 16 -1.28 -12.31 -1.36
CA LYS A 16 -2.44 -13.15 -1.63
C LYS A 16 -2.97 -12.95 -3.06
N ARG A 17 -2.96 -11.71 -3.55
CA ARG A 17 -3.52 -11.36 -4.86
C ARG A 17 -2.58 -11.66 -6.03
N TYR A 18 -1.28 -11.41 -5.85
CA TYR A 18 -0.30 -11.48 -6.94
C TYR A 18 0.72 -12.61 -6.78
N GLY A 19 0.69 -13.35 -5.67
CA GLY A 19 1.70 -14.33 -5.32
C GLY A 19 2.89 -13.71 -4.59
N VAL A 20 3.76 -14.55 -4.02
CA VAL A 20 4.82 -14.10 -3.09
C VAL A 20 5.83 -13.18 -3.76
N GLU A 21 6.32 -13.52 -4.96
CA GLU A 21 7.36 -12.73 -5.63
C GLU A 21 6.81 -11.44 -6.23
N GLU A 22 5.71 -11.53 -6.98
CA GLU A 22 5.12 -10.38 -7.66
C GLU A 22 4.42 -9.45 -6.68
N GLY A 23 3.74 -9.99 -5.67
CA GLY A 23 3.12 -9.20 -4.60
C GLY A 23 4.13 -8.37 -3.83
N LYS A 24 5.33 -8.90 -3.55
CA LYS A 24 6.43 -8.14 -2.94
C LYS A 24 6.84 -6.95 -3.81
N LYS A 25 7.07 -7.19 -5.11
CA LYS A 25 7.49 -6.13 -6.05
C LYS A 25 6.43 -5.03 -6.15
N LEU A 26 5.18 -5.42 -6.35
CA LEU A 26 4.06 -4.48 -6.48
C LEU A 26 3.83 -3.69 -5.19
N TYR A 27 3.96 -4.31 -4.02
CA TYR A 27 3.87 -3.63 -2.73
C TYR A 27 4.92 -2.52 -2.59
N TYR A 28 6.20 -2.82 -2.82
CA TYR A 28 7.26 -1.80 -2.71
C TYR A 28 7.16 -0.74 -3.81
N ALA A 29 6.71 -1.11 -5.01
CA ALA A 29 6.41 -0.15 -6.07
C ALA A 29 5.27 0.80 -5.67
N TRP A 30 4.23 0.28 -5.02
CA TRP A 30 3.11 1.07 -4.49
C TRP A 30 3.56 2.02 -3.38
N LEU A 31 4.38 1.56 -2.43
CA LEU A 31 4.98 2.43 -1.40
C LEU A 31 5.77 3.58 -2.03
N LYS A 32 6.65 3.27 -2.98
CA LYS A 32 7.47 4.26 -3.69
C LYS A 32 6.62 5.26 -4.47
N LYS A 33 5.60 4.77 -5.18
CA LYS A 33 4.70 5.61 -5.99
C LYS A 33 4.00 6.67 -5.14
N HIS A 34 3.62 6.31 -3.93
CA HIS A 34 2.83 7.17 -3.04
C HIS A 34 3.65 7.80 -1.91
N SER A 35 4.99 7.66 -1.94
CA SER A 35 5.90 8.16 -0.91
C SER A 35 5.47 7.76 0.52
N LEU A 36 5.02 6.50 0.65
CA LEU A 36 4.57 5.92 1.90
C LEU A 36 5.74 5.27 2.64
N ASP A 37 5.76 5.44 3.95
CA ASP A 37 6.68 4.77 4.88
C ASP A 37 5.93 3.65 5.61
N ASP A 38 6.31 2.39 5.34
CA ASP A 38 5.66 1.22 5.92
C ASP A 38 6.01 0.97 7.40
N THR A 39 6.87 1.79 7.98
CA THR A 39 7.20 1.77 9.41
C THR A 39 6.26 2.65 10.24
N GLN A 40 5.50 3.53 9.60
CA GLN A 40 4.54 4.44 10.23
C GLN A 40 3.09 3.96 10.00
N SER A 41 2.13 4.55 10.71
CA SER A 41 0.71 4.20 10.49
C SER A 41 0.24 4.60 9.09
N PHE A 42 -0.68 3.82 8.53
CA PHE A 42 -1.25 4.14 7.22
C PHE A 42 -2.17 5.37 7.30
N GLU A 43 -2.96 5.47 8.38
CA GLU A 43 -3.91 6.56 8.57
C GLU A 43 -3.24 7.94 8.58
N SER A 44 -2.06 8.05 9.20
CA SER A 44 -1.31 9.32 9.22
C SER A 44 -0.81 9.76 7.85
N GLN A 45 -0.67 8.81 6.91
CA GLN A 45 -0.13 9.02 5.58
C GLN A 45 -1.18 8.94 4.47
N LYS A 46 -2.43 8.62 4.80
CA LYS A 46 -3.53 8.42 3.87
C LYS A 46 -3.77 9.63 2.97
N HIS A 47 -3.51 10.84 3.45
CA HIS A 47 -3.57 12.06 2.65
C HIS A 47 -2.62 12.04 1.44
N LYS A 48 -1.45 11.38 1.53
CA LYS A 48 -0.50 11.22 0.41
C LYS A 48 -1.07 10.40 -0.74
N LEU A 49 -2.00 9.48 -0.43
CA LEU A 49 -2.76 8.79 -1.47
C LEU A 49 -3.66 9.78 -2.17
N ILE A 50 -4.48 10.56 -1.45
CA ILE A 50 -5.45 11.52 -2.00
C ILE A 50 -4.77 12.60 -2.87
N GLU A 51 -3.57 13.03 -2.50
CA GLU A 51 -2.78 13.99 -3.30
C GLU A 51 -2.15 13.37 -4.54
N SER A 52 -1.82 12.06 -4.50
CA SER A 52 -1.38 11.31 -5.68
C SER A 52 -2.53 10.97 -6.65
N PHE A 53 -3.76 11.40 -6.33
CA PHE A 53 -5.01 10.79 -6.78
C PHE A 53 -5.81 11.62 -7.80
N GLU A 54 -5.23 12.67 -8.40
CA GLU A 54 -5.89 13.37 -9.51
C GLU A 54 -6.07 12.52 -10.78
N TRP A 55 -5.58 11.26 -10.85
CA TRP A 55 -5.61 10.49 -12.11
C TRP A 55 -5.98 9.00 -12.08
N VAL A 56 -6.28 8.35 -10.94
CA VAL A 56 -6.69 6.92 -10.96
C VAL A 56 -7.72 6.63 -9.88
N SER A 57 -8.94 6.29 -10.26
CA SER A 57 -10.13 6.05 -9.42
C SER A 57 -9.89 5.24 -8.15
N GLN A 58 -10.42 5.77 -7.06
CA GLN A 58 -10.31 5.27 -5.68
C GLN A 58 -11.49 4.31 -5.54
N LEU A 59 -11.28 3.16 -4.88
CA LEU A 59 -12.30 2.24 -4.32
C LEU A 59 -12.31 0.80 -4.86
N GLU A 60 -11.75 0.46 -6.02
CA GLU A 60 -11.76 -0.97 -6.46
C GLU A 60 -10.64 -1.84 -5.85
N TRP A 61 -9.58 -1.22 -5.33
CA TRP A 61 -8.43 -1.96 -4.78
C TRP A 61 -8.61 -2.39 -3.32
N PHE A 62 -9.37 -1.61 -2.54
CA PHE A 62 -9.56 -1.83 -1.10
C PHE A 62 -10.98 -2.34 -0.80
N ASN A 63 -11.48 -3.36 -1.51
CA ASN A 63 -12.67 -4.12 -1.07
C ASN A 63 -12.37 -4.87 0.25
N LEU A 64 -12.19 -4.08 1.31
CA LEU A 64 -12.42 -4.39 2.71
C LEU A 64 -13.94 -4.38 2.96
#